data_AF-A0A0R1XAI6-F1
#
_entry.id   AF-A0A0R1XAI6-F1
#
_cell.length_a   1.000
_cell.length_b   1.000
_cell.length_c   1.000
_cell.angle_alpha   90.00
_cell.angle_beta   90.00
_cell.angle_gamma   90.00
#
_symmetry.space_group_name_H-M   'P 1'
#
loop_
_entity.id
_entity.type
_entity.pdbx_description
1 polymer ?
#
loop_
_entity_poly.entity_id
_entity_poly.type
_entity_poly.pdbx_seq_one_letter_code
_entity_poly.pdbx_strand_id
1 'polypeptide(L)' 'MNEMTQRIPVRIVSIQGQTIYGVEEDGHITRVFLTPKQEDDPLYLRILHRIQQSQLWLAMNPRHQLMDNGWL' A
#
# COMPACT_ATOMS: atom_id res chain seq x y z
N MET A 1 19.29 0.74 -18.57
CA MET A 1 17.95 0.16 -18.80
C MET A 1 17.10 0.59 -17.62
N ASN A 2 16.38 1.70 -17.76
CA ASN A 2 15.52 2.21 -16.69
C ASN A 2 14.35 1.23 -16.59
N GLU A 3 14.33 0.39 -15.55
CA GLU A 3 13.09 -0.23 -15.10
C GLU A 3 12.16 0.92 -14.71
N MET A 4 11.34 1.39 -15.66
CA MET A 4 10.14 2.14 -15.34
C MET A 4 9.33 1.19 -14.47
N THR A 5 9.51 1.31 -13.15
CA THR A 5 8.82 0.48 -12.19
C THR A 5 7.35 0.69 -12.45
N GLN A 6 6.68 -0.27 -13.07
CA GLN A 6 5.29 -0.16 -13.45
C GLN A 6 4.49 0.17 -12.17
N ARG A 7 3.92 1.37 -12.14
CA ARG A 7 3.17 1.87 -10.99
C ARG A 7 1.72 1.45 -11.19
N ILE A 8 1.24 0.62 -10.28
CA ILE A 8 -0.14 0.17 -10.28
C ILE A 8 -0.89 1.05 -9.27
N PRO A 9 -1.92 1.80 -9.68
CA PRO A 9 -2.78 2.53 -8.76
C PRO A 9 -3.62 1.54 -7.95
N VAL A 10 -3.50 1.62 -6.63
CA VAL A 10 -4.18 0.74 -5.67
C VAL A 10 -4.87 1.56 -4.61
N ARG A 11 -6.13 1.26 -4.32
CA ARG A 11 -6.87 1.84 -3.20
C ARG A 11 -6.97 0.83 -2.06
N ILE A 12 -6.56 1.22 -0.85
CA ILE A 12 -6.68 0.36 0.33
C ILE A 12 -8.16 0.24 0.72
N VAL A 13 -8.66 -0.98 0.78
CA VAL A 13 -10.05 -1.27 1.15
C VAL A 13 -10.16 -1.87 2.55
N SER A 14 -9.13 -2.60 3.01
CA SER A 14 -9.15 -3.26 4.31
C SER A 14 -7.73 -3.49 4.83
N ILE A 15 -7.59 -3.53 6.16
CA ILE A 15 -6.37 -3.89 6.86
C ILE A 15 -6.78 -4.92 7.91
N GLN A 16 -6.21 -6.12 7.83
CA GLN A 16 -6.51 -7.22 8.75
C GLN A 16 -5.20 -7.82 9.26
N GLY A 17 -4.93 -7.62 10.55
CA GLY A 17 -3.65 -7.99 11.15
C GLY A 17 -2.48 -7.40 10.35
N GLN A 18 -1.63 -8.27 9.82
CA GLN A 18 -0.42 -7.93 9.06
C GLN A 18 -0.67 -7.75 7.55
N THR A 19 -1.92 -7.86 7.09
CA THR A 19 -2.24 -7.85 5.66
C THR A 19 -3.06 -6.62 5.28
N ILE A 20 -2.58 -5.88 4.29
CA ILE A 20 -3.28 -4.79 3.62
C ILE A 20 -3.94 -5.36 2.37
N TYR A 21 -5.22 -5.10 2.21
CA TYR A 21 -5.98 -5.44 1.01
C TYR A 21 -6.24 -4.17 0.21
N GLY A 22 -5.82 -4.19 -1.06
CA GLY A 22 -6.04 -3.13 -2.02
C GLY A 22 -6.90 -3.59 -3.18
N VAL A 23 -7.55 -2.65 -3.84
CA VAL A 23 -8.21 -2.87 -5.14
C VAL A 23 -7.54 -2.00 -6.19
N GLU A 24 -7.23 -2.61 -7.33
CA GLU A 24 -6.69 -1.96 -8.53
C GLU A 24 -7.83 -1.33 -9.35
N GLU A 25 -7.49 -0.51 -10.35
CA GLU A 25 -8.49 0.16 -11.20
C GLU A 25 -9.38 -0.81 -11.99
N ASP A 26 -8.86 -2.00 -12.34
CA ASP A 26 -9.59 -3.04 -13.06
C ASP A 26 -10.44 -3.94 -12.13
N GLY A 27 -10.41 -3.68 -10.82
CA GLY A 27 -11.10 -4.49 -9.81
C GLY A 27 -10.30 -5.67 -9.27
N HIS A 28 -9.05 -5.88 -9.71
CA HIS A 28 -8.17 -6.89 -9.14
C HIS A 28 -7.89 -6.59 -7.66
N ILE A 29 -7.91 -7.63 -6.81
CA ILE A 29 -7.61 -7.50 -5.39
C ILE A 29 -6.15 -7.84 -5.17
N THR A 30 -5.38 -6.86 -4.71
CA THR A 30 -4.00 -7.05 -4.32
C THR A 30 -3.84 -7.15 -2.81
N ARG A 31 -2.76 -7.81 -2.38
CA ARG A 31 -2.44 -8.06 -0.97
C ARG A 31 -1.00 -7.67 -0.69
N VAL A 32 -0.80 -6.96 0.40
CA VAL A 32 0.51 -6.52 0.87
C VAL A 32 0.69 -6.99 2.29
N PHE A 33 1.83 -7.59 2.57
CA PHE A 33 2.19 -7.98 3.93
C PHE A 33 3.05 -6.89 4.55
N LEU A 34 2.71 -6.53 5.78
CA LEU A 34 3.56 -5.70 6.61
C LEU A 34 4.84 -6.48 6.94
N THR A 35 5.95 -5.75 7.01
CA THR A 35 7.16 -6.28 7.62
C THR A 35 7.06 -6.17 9.15
N PRO A 36 7.78 -7.00 9.92
CA PRO A 36 7.77 -6.89 11.39
C PRO A 36 8.09 -5.48 11.90
N LYS A 37 9.02 -4.78 11.23
CA LYS A 37 9.37 -3.38 11.55
C LYS A 37 8.18 -2.42 11.37
N GLN A 38 7.35 -2.63 10.36
CA GLN A 38 6.18 -1.79 10.08
C GLN A 38 5.01 -2.09 11.02
N GLU A 39 4.88 -3.34 11.47
CA GLU A 39 3.89 -3.73 12.48
C GLU A 39 4.18 -3.08 13.83
N ASP A 40 5.46 -3.00 14.19
CA ASP A 40 5.91 -2.36 15.42
C ASP A 40 5.97 -0.83 15.33
N ASP A 41 5.64 -0.23 14.18
CA ASP A 41 5.68 1.20 13.94
C ASP A 41 4.27 1.84 14.07
N PRO A 42 3.95 2.50 15.20
CA PRO A 42 2.64 3.10 15.41
C PRO A 42 2.37 4.31 14.50
N LEU A 43 3.40 5.00 14.01
CA LEU A 43 3.23 6.10 13.07
C LEU A 43 2.83 5.57 11.70
N TYR A 44 3.51 4.51 11.25
CA TYR A 44 3.20 3.84 9.99
C TYR A 44 1.74 3.36 9.97
N LEU A 45 1.31 2.65 11.02
CA LEU A 45 -0.08 2.18 11.14
C LEU A 45 -1.09 3.32 11.15
N ARG A 46 -0.79 4.42 11.84
CA ARG A 46 -1.65 5.61 11.86
C ARG A 46 -1.82 6.23 10.48
N ILE A 47 -0.73 6.33 9.71
CA ILE A 47 -0.76 6.86 8.34
C ILE A 47 -1.56 5.93 7.44
N LEU A 48 -1.32 4.62 7.54
CA LEU A 48 -2.02 3.60 6.78
C LEU A 48 -3.55 3.66 7.00
N HIS A 49 -4.00 3.79 8.25
CA HIS A 49 -5.42 3.96 8.56
C HIS A 49 -6.00 5.26 7.99
N ARG A 50 -5.25 6.36 8.02
CA ARG A 50 -5.69 7.62 7.40
C ARG A 50 -5.83 7.50 5.89
N ILE A 51 -4.90 6.82 5.24
CA ILE A 51 -4.95 6.56 3.80
C ILE A 51 -6.18 5.73 3.46
N GLN A 52 -6.44 4.65 4.22
CA GLN A 52 -7.63 3.81 4.08
C GLN A 52 -8.93 4.65 4.20
N GLN A 53 -9.04 5.47 5.24
CA GLN A 53 -10.21 6.33 5.46
C GLN A 53 -10.38 7.41 4.38
N SER A 54 -9.28 7.87 3.80
CA SER A 54 -9.27 8.89 2.74
C SER A 54 -9.58 8.31 1.37
N GLN A 55 -9.63 6.97 1.23
CA GLN A 55 -9.93 6.27 -0.02
C GLN A 55 -9.01 6.68 -1.19
N LEU A 56 -7.75 7.00 -0.88
CA LEU A 56 -6.77 7.47 -1.85
C LEU A 56 -6.26 6.33 -2.75
N TRP A 57 -5.99 6.65 -4.01
CA TRP A 57 -5.24 5.81 -4.91
C TRP A 57 -3.74 6.00 -4.67
N LEU A 58 -3.04 4.90 -4.40
CA LEU A 58 -1.61 4.85 -4.12
C LEU A 58 -0.87 4.21 -5.28
N ALA A 59 0.29 4.76 -5.64
CA ALA A 59 1.17 4.10 -6.59
C ALA A 59 1.94 2.97 -5.89
N MET A 60 1.74 1.74 -6.35
CA MET A 60 2.45 0.55 -5.88
C MET A 60 3.37 0.00 -6.97
N ASN A 61 4.45 -0.68 -6.58
CA ASN A 61 5.23 -1.45 -7.54
C ASN A 61 4.56 -2.79 -7.87
N PRO A 62 5.04 -3.53 -8.89
CA PRO A 62 4.46 -4.84 -9.26
C PRO A 62 4.65 -5.92 -8.19
N ARG A 63 5.50 -5.68 -7.18
CA ARG A 63 5.64 -6.54 -6.00
C ARG A 63 4.69 -6.14 -4.87
N HIS A 64 3.78 -5.21 -5.14
CA HIS A 64 2.82 -4.67 -4.20
C HIS A 64 3.49 -4.12 -2.93
N GLN A 65 4.61 -3.44 -3.09
CA GLN A 65 5.19 -2.62 -2.04
C GLN A 65 4.73 -1.19 -2.25
N LEU A 66 4.34 -0.52 -1.16
CA LEU A 66 4.17 0.92 -1.16
C LEU A 66 5.52 1.53 -1.54
N MET A 67 5.58 2.20 -2.69
CA MET A 67 6.79 2.88 -3.12
C MET A 67 6.79 4.29 -2.57
N ASP A 68 7.84 4.59 -1.84
CA ASP A 68 8.06 5.90 -1.27
C ASP A 68 8.52 6.88 -2.37
N ASN A 69 7.78 7.99 -2.54
CA ASN A 69 8.24 9.19 -3.26
C ASN A 69 8.63 10.28 -2.22
N GLY A 70 9.13 9.91 -1.04
CA GLY A 70 9.46 10.83 0.05
C GLY A 70 8.28 11.24 0.93
N TRP A 71 7.29 10.36 1.08
CA TRP A 71 6.11 10.55 1.95
C TRP A 71 5.88 9.31 2.82
N LEU A 72 6.91 8.85 3.54
CA LEU A 72 6.79 8.10 4.80
C LEU A 72 8.15 7.96 5.50
#